data_AF-A0A3M1ENW0-F1
#
_entry.id   AF-A0A3M1ENW0-F1
#
_cell.length_a   1.000
_cell.length_b   1.000
_cell.length_c   1.000
_cell.angle_alpha   90.00
_cell.angle_beta   90.00
_cell.angle_gamma   90.00
#
_symmetry.space_group_name_H-M   'P 1'
#
loop_
_entity.id
_entity.type
_entity.pdbx_description
1 polymer ?
#
loop_
_entity_poly.entity_id
_entity_poly.type
_entity_poly.pdbx_seq_one_letter_code
_entity_poly.pdbx_strand_id
1 'polypeptide(L)'
;MANTAVVYDRTDHGKPLTFEPSGGLLHSALVMQDRESNTYWSIVTGSAIAGARKGTPLVELPVGEKRPWKAWVKQHPDTLVLSIDGVEDLPTDPYAGYFTSPEGFRHTRARDDRLPTKAPIFAFTHGGRRYAVPFDAFEGGRAFGIGETTIFLYRPKGAAIFYDTKAYAGKDAHFERVGNRWVERRSGCTFDPAGGGFTGGKAPCPEPHTGFDTFWYIWSLTHPDTELLR
;
A
#
# COMPACT_ATOMS: atom_id res chain seq x y z
N MET A 1 -7.09 -6.87 10.68
CA MET A 1 -6.40 -7.07 9.40
C MET A 1 -5.74 -5.75 9.01
N ALA A 2 -4.48 -5.73 8.55
CA ALA A 2 -3.75 -4.46 8.34
C ALA A 2 -3.93 -3.81 6.95
N ASN A 3 -4.38 -4.57 5.95
CA ASN A 3 -4.60 -4.14 4.56
C ASN A 3 -3.38 -3.59 3.79
N THR A 4 -2.15 -3.86 4.26
CA THR A 4 -0.92 -3.24 3.72
C THR A 4 -0.48 -3.76 2.36
N ALA A 5 -0.28 -5.08 2.20
CA ALA A 5 0.32 -5.68 0.98
C ALA A 5 1.62 -4.97 0.52
N VAL A 6 2.34 -4.37 1.47
CA VAL A 6 3.62 -3.69 1.26
C VAL A 6 4.72 -4.71 0.98
N VAL A 7 5.67 -4.34 0.13
CA VAL A 7 6.79 -5.19 -0.27
C VAL A 7 8.10 -4.46 0.01
N TYR A 8 9.04 -5.16 0.63
CA TYR A 8 10.38 -4.66 0.93
C TYR A 8 11.45 -5.54 0.29
N ASP A 9 12.56 -4.96 -0.14
CA ASP A 9 13.79 -5.69 -0.39
C ASP A 9 14.25 -6.30 0.94
N ARG A 10 14.43 -7.62 0.93
CA ARG A 10 14.84 -8.41 2.10
C ARG A 10 16.35 -8.42 2.31
N THR A 11 17.11 -7.60 1.60
CA THR A 11 18.57 -7.59 1.66
C THR A 11 19.07 -6.61 2.71
N ASP A 12 19.97 -7.06 3.58
CA ASP A 12 20.68 -6.21 4.53
C ASP A 12 22.20 -6.46 4.43
N HIS A 13 22.97 -5.39 4.21
CA HIS A 13 24.41 -5.45 3.90
C HIS A 13 24.78 -6.47 2.81
N GLY A 14 23.98 -6.52 1.74
CA GLY A 14 24.18 -7.43 0.60
C GLY A 14 23.84 -8.90 0.89
N LYS A 15 23.29 -9.20 2.07
CA LYS A 15 22.86 -10.56 2.44
C LYS A 15 21.34 -10.65 2.53
N PRO A 16 20.74 -11.67 1.91
CA PRO A 16 19.30 -11.90 2.04
C PRO A 16 18.93 -12.27 3.49
N LEU A 17 17.85 -11.68 3.99
CA LEU A 17 17.18 -12.07 5.23
C LEU A 17 15.98 -13.00 4.93
N THR A 18 15.66 -13.85 5.90
CA THR A 18 14.50 -14.75 5.88
C THR A 18 13.55 -14.33 6.99
N PHE A 19 12.37 -13.86 6.63
CA PHE A 19 11.38 -13.36 7.58
C PHE A 19 10.31 -14.40 7.91
N GLU A 20 9.89 -14.41 9.16
CA GLU A 20 8.75 -15.17 9.64
C GLU A 20 7.85 -14.30 10.54
N PRO A 21 6.55 -14.64 10.67
CA PRO A 21 5.67 -13.94 11.61
C PRO A 21 6.15 -14.18 13.04
N SER A 22 6.43 -13.12 13.79
CA SER A 22 6.87 -13.24 15.20
C SER A 22 5.72 -13.59 16.17
N GLY A 23 4.47 -13.52 15.71
CA GLY A 23 3.27 -13.51 16.58
C GLY A 23 3.01 -12.16 17.28
N GLY A 24 3.97 -11.22 17.22
CA GLY A 24 3.83 -9.87 17.74
C GLY A 24 3.07 -8.93 16.81
N LEU A 25 2.39 -7.95 17.42
CA LEU A 25 1.75 -6.84 16.70
C LEU A 25 2.24 -5.51 17.25
N LEU A 26 2.55 -4.57 16.36
CA LEU A 26 2.76 -3.17 16.68
C LEU A 26 1.60 -2.37 16.08
N HIS A 27 0.83 -1.69 16.93
CA HIS A 27 -0.36 -0.93 16.51
C HIS A 27 -1.32 -1.72 15.58
N SER A 28 -1.51 -3.02 15.88
CA SER A 28 -2.31 -3.97 15.09
C SER A 28 -1.77 -4.36 13.72
N ALA A 29 -0.53 -4.00 13.38
CA ALA A 29 0.19 -4.51 12.23
C ALA A 29 1.22 -5.57 12.65
N LEU A 30 1.51 -6.52 11.74
CA LEU A 30 2.43 -7.61 12.00
C LEU A 30 3.85 -7.10 12.29
N VAL A 31 4.50 -7.75 13.24
CA VAL A 31 5.95 -7.66 13.42
C VAL A 31 6.55 -8.93 12.84
N MET A 32 7.47 -8.78 11.89
CA MET A 32 8.24 -9.88 11.32
C MET A 32 9.51 -10.09 12.13
N GLN A 33 10.03 -11.30 12.14
CA GLN A 33 11.30 -11.65 12.74
C GLN A 33 12.22 -12.19 11.64
N ASP A 34 13.46 -11.73 11.56
CA ASP A 34 14.45 -12.37 10.68
C ASP A 34 15.17 -13.51 11.41
N ARG A 35 15.38 -14.61 10.70
CA ARG A 35 16.01 -15.83 11.25
C ARG A 35 17.51 -15.66 11.46
N GLU A 36 18.15 -14.78 10.71
CA GLU A 36 19.61 -14.63 10.69
C GLU A 36 20.16 -13.92 11.93
N SER A 37 19.39 -12.98 12.49
CA SER A 37 19.84 -12.16 13.62
C SER A 37 18.84 -12.08 14.77
N ASN A 38 17.68 -12.73 14.64
CA ASN A 38 16.62 -12.66 15.64
C ASN A 38 16.17 -11.21 15.90
N THR A 39 16.19 -10.36 14.86
CA THR A 39 15.73 -8.96 14.92
C THR A 39 14.26 -8.91 14.52
N TYR A 40 13.51 -8.00 15.15
CA TYR A 40 12.09 -7.77 14.93
C TYR A 40 11.88 -6.51 14.09
N TRP A 41 11.02 -6.60 13.08
CA TRP A 41 10.82 -5.60 12.04
C TRP A 41 9.35 -5.24 11.90
N SER A 42 9.05 -3.94 11.90
CA SER A 42 7.69 -3.44 11.67
C SER A 42 7.38 -3.41 10.19
N ILE A 43 6.28 -4.05 9.76
CA ILE A 43 5.84 -3.97 8.35
C ILE A 43 5.29 -2.58 7.98
N VAL A 44 4.98 -1.71 8.95
CA VAL A 44 4.43 -0.38 8.68
C VAL A 44 5.54 0.63 8.45
N THR A 45 6.66 0.49 9.17
CA THR A 45 7.81 1.40 9.02
C THR A 45 8.88 0.85 8.10
N GLY A 46 8.84 -0.45 7.79
CA GLY A 46 9.91 -1.13 7.07
C GLY A 46 11.24 -1.10 7.82
N SER A 47 11.23 -1.08 9.14
CA SER A 47 12.47 -0.94 9.94
C SER A 47 12.52 -1.90 11.10
N ALA A 48 13.75 -2.26 11.48
CA ALA A 48 14.03 -3.03 12.67
C ALA A 48 13.71 -2.23 13.94
N ILE A 49 12.83 -2.76 14.78
CA ILE A 49 12.34 -2.11 16.01
C ILE A 49 13.00 -2.66 17.28
N ALA A 50 13.52 -3.90 17.23
CA ALA A 50 14.21 -4.53 18.35
C ALA A 50 15.19 -5.61 17.85
N GLY A 51 16.26 -5.87 18.61
CA GLY A 51 17.31 -6.83 18.23
C GLY A 51 18.59 -6.15 17.73
N ALA A 52 19.51 -6.96 17.21
CA ALA A 52 20.86 -6.51 16.86
C ALA A 52 20.90 -5.48 15.72
N ARG A 53 19.89 -5.50 14.83
CA ARG A 53 19.80 -4.57 13.70
C ARG A 53 18.84 -3.41 13.95
N LYS A 54 18.48 -3.12 15.21
CA LYS A 54 17.53 -2.04 15.56
C LYS A 54 17.90 -0.71 14.89
N GLY A 55 16.93 -0.09 14.23
CA GLY A 55 17.09 1.16 13.49
C GLY A 55 17.43 0.99 12.01
N THR A 56 17.81 -0.22 11.57
CA THR A 56 18.05 -0.49 10.15
C THR A 56 16.74 -0.45 9.35
N PRO A 57 16.68 0.34 8.26
CA PRO A 57 15.54 0.33 7.34
C PRO A 57 15.72 -0.73 6.24
N LEU A 58 14.60 -1.22 5.72
CA LEU A 58 14.52 -1.96 4.46
C LEU A 58 14.09 -1.02 3.33
N VAL A 59 14.46 -1.36 2.10
CA VAL A 59 14.04 -0.61 0.91
C VAL A 59 12.63 -1.04 0.54
N GLU A 60 11.67 -0.11 0.56
CA GLU A 60 10.32 -0.37 0.05
C GLU A 60 10.32 -0.45 -1.49
N LEU A 61 9.63 -1.45 -2.04
CA LEU A 61 9.55 -1.69 -3.48
C LEU A 61 8.14 -1.33 -4.00
N PRO A 62 8.02 -0.55 -5.09
CA PRO A 62 6.74 -0.11 -5.62
C PRO A 62 6.09 -1.19 -6.51
N VAL A 63 6.02 -2.43 -6.01
CA VAL A 63 5.59 -3.62 -6.75
C VAL A 63 4.49 -4.40 -6.03
N GLY A 64 4.00 -3.90 -4.89
CA GLY A 64 2.88 -4.51 -4.18
C GLY A 64 1.61 -4.48 -5.03
N GLU A 65 0.95 -5.64 -5.17
CA GLU A 65 -0.31 -5.76 -5.92
C GLU A 65 -1.37 -6.46 -5.06
N LYS A 66 -2.60 -5.93 -5.09
CA LYS A 66 -3.80 -6.61 -4.61
C LYS A 66 -4.84 -6.55 -5.69
N ARG A 67 -5.44 -7.70 -6.02
CA ARG A 67 -6.40 -7.79 -7.12
C ARG A 67 -7.48 -8.83 -6.85
N PRO A 68 -8.67 -8.68 -7.48
CA PRO A 68 -9.71 -9.71 -7.40
C PRO A 68 -9.23 -11.04 -7.99
N TRP A 69 -9.60 -12.15 -7.34
CA TRP A 69 -9.25 -13.52 -7.79
C TRP A 69 -9.62 -13.77 -9.27
N LYS A 70 -10.82 -13.36 -9.69
CA LYS A 70 -11.27 -13.45 -11.09
C LYS A 70 -10.33 -12.78 -12.09
N ALA A 71 -9.65 -11.70 -11.69
CA ALA A 71 -8.72 -10.98 -12.56
C ALA A 71 -7.37 -11.70 -12.62
N TRP A 72 -6.92 -12.26 -11.49
CA TRP A 72 -5.71 -13.08 -11.41
C TRP A 72 -5.81 -14.32 -12.30
N VAL A 73 -6.87 -15.14 -12.13
CA VAL A 73 -7.04 -16.39 -12.90
C VAL A 73 -7.14 -16.15 -14.41
N LYS A 74 -7.74 -15.04 -14.83
CA LYS A 74 -7.79 -14.68 -16.26
C LYS A 74 -6.38 -14.49 -16.86
N GLN A 75 -5.43 -14.01 -16.07
CA GLN A 75 -4.05 -13.75 -16.50
C GLN A 75 -3.12 -14.94 -16.23
N HIS A 76 -3.42 -15.73 -15.21
CA HIS A 76 -2.62 -16.87 -14.76
C HIS A 76 -3.51 -18.11 -14.61
N PRO A 77 -4.03 -18.67 -15.72
CA PRO A 77 -5.01 -19.76 -15.69
C PRO A 77 -4.47 -21.04 -15.05
N ASP A 78 -3.14 -21.23 -15.06
CA ASP A 78 -2.48 -22.41 -14.49
C ASP A 78 -2.10 -22.24 -13.00
N THR A 79 -2.60 -21.17 -12.34
CA THR A 79 -2.35 -20.96 -10.90
C THR A 79 -2.95 -22.10 -10.08
N LEU A 80 -2.13 -22.75 -9.27
CA LEU A 80 -2.58 -23.75 -8.31
C LEU A 80 -3.04 -23.07 -7.01
N VAL A 81 -4.20 -23.49 -6.50
CA VAL A 81 -4.70 -23.12 -5.17
C VAL A 81 -4.63 -24.36 -4.28
N LEU A 82 -4.10 -24.20 -3.07
CA LEU A 82 -4.15 -25.26 -2.07
C LEU A 82 -5.61 -25.46 -1.64
N SER A 83 -6.11 -26.68 -1.77
CA SER A 83 -7.43 -27.08 -1.28
C SER A 83 -7.31 -28.13 -0.17
N ILE A 84 -8.28 -28.13 0.74
CA ILE A 84 -8.46 -29.19 1.74
C ILE A 84 -9.77 -29.88 1.39
N ASP A 85 -9.70 -31.15 1.00
CA ASP A 85 -10.85 -31.95 0.55
C ASP A 85 -11.69 -31.26 -0.55
N GLY A 86 -11.03 -30.53 -1.45
CA GLY A 86 -11.67 -29.80 -2.54
C GLY A 86 -12.25 -28.44 -2.17
N VAL A 87 -12.04 -27.98 -0.93
CA VAL A 87 -12.43 -26.64 -0.48
C VAL A 87 -11.24 -25.67 -0.58
N GLU A 88 -11.39 -24.62 -1.37
CA GLU A 88 -10.37 -23.60 -1.65
C GLU A 88 -10.60 -22.31 -0.85
N ASP A 89 -11.84 -22.04 -0.46
CA ASP A 89 -12.25 -20.85 0.26
C ASP A 89 -13.28 -21.15 1.37
N LEU A 90 -13.38 -20.25 2.34
CA LEU A 90 -14.41 -20.34 3.38
C LEU A 90 -15.73 -19.79 2.82
N PRO A 91 -16.87 -20.48 3.05
CA PRO A 91 -18.17 -20.05 2.54
C PRO A 91 -18.68 -18.75 3.19
N THR A 92 -18.02 -18.30 4.25
CA THR A 92 -18.35 -17.09 5.01
C THR A 92 -17.09 -16.28 5.27
N ASP A 93 -17.18 -14.95 5.20
CA ASP A 93 -16.08 -14.07 5.59
C ASP A 93 -15.91 -14.07 7.12
N PRO A 94 -14.85 -14.69 7.66
CA PRO A 94 -14.61 -14.73 9.11
C PRO A 94 -14.26 -13.34 9.67
N TYR A 95 -14.03 -12.34 8.81
CA TYR A 95 -13.69 -10.97 9.18
C TYR A 95 -14.84 -9.98 8.98
N ALA A 96 -16.04 -10.42 8.61
CA ALA A 96 -17.18 -9.53 8.38
C ALA A 96 -17.44 -8.58 9.56
N GLY A 97 -17.45 -9.12 10.80
CA GLY A 97 -17.61 -8.32 12.02
C GLY A 97 -16.45 -7.36 12.28
N TYR A 98 -15.23 -7.73 11.89
CA TYR A 98 -14.08 -6.83 11.97
C TYR A 98 -14.27 -5.65 11.01
N PHE A 99 -14.75 -5.86 9.79
CA PHE A 99 -14.91 -4.79 8.79
C PHE A 99 -16.08 -3.85 9.09
N THR A 100 -17.16 -4.32 9.72
CA THR A 100 -18.31 -3.49 10.07
C THR A 100 -18.17 -2.72 11.38
N SER A 101 -17.30 -3.17 12.31
CA SER A 101 -16.98 -2.42 13.53
C SER A 101 -16.44 -1.02 13.23
N PRO A 102 -16.57 0.00 14.09
CA PRO A 102 -15.83 1.26 13.94
C PRO A 102 -14.40 1.19 14.51
N GLU A 103 -14.05 0.10 15.19
CA GLU A 103 -12.78 -0.08 15.89
C GLU A 103 -11.81 -0.96 15.12
N GLY A 104 -10.51 -0.77 15.39
CA GLY A 104 -9.46 -1.67 14.95
C GLY A 104 -9.43 -2.98 15.75
N PHE A 105 -8.38 -3.77 15.52
CA PHE A 105 -8.20 -5.05 16.20
C PHE A 105 -8.08 -4.84 17.71
N ARG A 106 -8.73 -5.69 18.51
CA ARG A 106 -8.80 -5.57 19.98
C ARG A 106 -9.19 -4.16 20.46
N HIS A 107 -10.21 -3.56 19.85
CA HIS A 107 -10.74 -2.24 20.21
C HIS A 107 -9.74 -1.08 20.02
N THR A 108 -8.66 -1.27 19.26
CA THR A 108 -7.68 -0.21 18.98
C THR A 108 -8.34 0.94 18.22
N ARG A 109 -8.04 2.19 18.60
CA ARG A 109 -8.57 3.41 17.98
C ARG A 109 -7.45 4.33 17.55
N ALA A 110 -7.70 5.11 16.49
CA ALA A 110 -6.81 6.22 16.13
C ALA A 110 -6.85 7.25 17.27
N ARG A 111 -5.70 7.87 17.55
CA ARG A 111 -5.64 9.06 18.44
C ARG A 111 -5.94 10.35 17.69
N ASP A 112 -5.67 10.33 16.39
CA ASP A 112 -5.88 11.45 15.49
C ASP A 112 -7.29 11.39 14.90
N ASP A 113 -8.08 12.42 15.17
CA ASP A 113 -9.50 12.52 14.83
C ASP A 113 -9.77 13.13 13.46
N ARG A 114 -8.72 13.48 12.69
CA ARG A 114 -8.87 14.04 11.33
C ARG A 114 -9.54 13.06 10.37
N LEU A 115 -9.51 11.75 10.64
CA LEU A 115 -10.21 10.71 9.89
C LEU A 115 -10.81 9.67 10.85
N PRO A 116 -11.91 8.98 10.46
CA PRO A 116 -12.40 7.82 11.21
C PRO A 116 -11.31 6.78 11.44
N THR A 117 -11.34 6.08 12.59
CA THR A 117 -10.35 5.05 12.97
C THR A 117 -10.01 4.08 11.83
N LYS A 118 -11.02 3.53 11.15
CA LYS A 118 -10.85 2.61 10.03
C LYS A 118 -11.08 3.24 8.66
N ALA A 119 -10.86 4.55 8.53
CA ALA A 119 -10.81 5.17 7.22
C ALA A 119 -9.72 4.48 6.38
N PRO A 120 -10.04 3.97 5.18
CA PRO A 120 -9.04 3.40 4.30
C PRO A 120 -8.25 4.52 3.64
N ILE A 121 -6.93 4.40 3.66
CA ILE A 121 -6.00 5.41 3.17
C ILE A 121 -4.94 4.76 2.30
N PHE A 122 -4.36 5.53 1.39
CA PHE A 122 -3.05 5.24 0.85
C PHE A 122 -2.01 6.05 1.63
N ALA A 123 -1.04 5.37 2.22
CA ALA A 123 0.03 5.97 3.02
C ALA A 123 1.36 5.86 2.29
N PHE A 124 2.18 6.91 2.36
CA PHE A 124 3.49 6.93 1.71
C PHE A 124 4.46 7.89 2.40
N THR A 125 5.75 7.73 2.10
CA THR A 125 6.80 8.66 2.51
C THR A 125 7.36 9.37 1.28
N HIS A 126 7.52 10.68 1.36
CA HIS A 126 8.16 11.48 0.30
C HIS A 126 9.01 12.58 0.93
N GLY A 127 10.28 12.70 0.52
CA GLY A 127 11.19 13.71 1.06
C GLY A 127 11.37 13.63 2.59
N GLY A 128 11.32 12.43 3.17
CA GLY A 128 11.42 12.21 4.63
C GLY A 128 10.16 12.56 5.44
N ARG A 129 9.09 13.01 4.78
CA ARG A 129 7.79 13.33 5.40
C ARG A 129 6.77 12.24 5.13
N ARG A 130 5.84 12.04 6.06
CA ARG A 130 4.79 11.01 6.00
C ARG A 130 3.48 11.61 5.52
N TYR A 131 2.90 10.99 4.51
CA TYR A 131 1.65 11.41 3.91
C TYR A 131 0.61 10.30 3.98
N ALA A 132 -0.66 10.70 4.07
CA ALA A 132 -1.77 9.81 3.84
C ALA A 132 -2.87 10.52 3.06
N VAL A 133 -3.55 9.77 2.18
CA VAL A 133 -4.68 10.25 1.39
C VAL A 133 -5.84 9.27 1.60
N PRO A 134 -7.03 9.71 2.06
CA PRO A 134 -8.18 8.83 2.15
C PRO A 134 -8.66 8.44 0.76
N PHE A 135 -9.15 7.20 0.59
CA PHE A 135 -9.52 6.65 -0.72
C PHE A 135 -10.51 7.52 -1.50
N ASP A 136 -11.49 8.10 -0.80
CA ASP A 136 -12.53 8.95 -1.38
C ASP A 136 -11.98 10.22 -2.03
N ALA A 137 -10.81 10.71 -1.61
CA ALA A 137 -10.19 11.90 -2.18
C ALA A 137 -9.57 11.69 -3.57
N PHE A 138 -9.37 10.44 -4.01
CA PHE A 138 -8.71 10.12 -5.29
C PHE A 138 -9.33 8.96 -6.08
N GLU A 139 -10.56 8.54 -5.76
CA GLU A 139 -11.30 7.61 -6.62
C GLU A 139 -11.45 8.15 -8.05
N GLY A 140 -11.14 7.32 -9.05
CA GLY A 140 -11.07 7.71 -10.46
C GLY A 140 -9.76 8.39 -10.87
N GLY A 141 -8.83 8.56 -9.95
CA GLY A 141 -7.53 9.19 -10.18
C GLY A 141 -7.47 10.64 -9.71
N ARG A 142 -6.35 11.04 -9.09
CA ARG A 142 -6.06 12.42 -8.74
C ARG A 142 -4.56 12.67 -8.62
N ALA A 143 -4.15 13.90 -8.92
CA ALA A 143 -2.78 14.37 -8.74
C ALA A 143 -2.67 15.33 -7.55
N PHE A 144 -1.61 15.19 -6.77
CA PHE A 144 -1.31 16.00 -5.58
C PHE A 144 0.10 16.58 -5.71
N GLY A 145 0.23 17.91 -5.55
CA GLY A 145 1.53 18.57 -5.54
C GLY A 145 2.19 18.52 -4.16
N ILE A 146 3.47 18.17 -4.11
CA ILE A 146 4.32 18.14 -2.92
C ILE A 146 5.67 18.76 -3.28
N GLY A 147 5.80 20.08 -3.05
CA GLY A 147 6.97 20.84 -3.53
C GLY A 147 7.05 20.79 -5.06
N GLU A 148 8.17 20.30 -5.59
CA GLU A 148 8.42 20.12 -7.02
C GLU A 148 7.95 18.76 -7.56
N THR A 149 7.44 17.87 -6.70
CA THR A 149 6.97 16.55 -7.10
C THR A 149 5.45 16.54 -7.20
N THR A 150 4.91 15.94 -8.26
CA THR A 150 3.50 15.58 -8.32
C THR A 150 3.33 14.09 -8.08
N ILE A 151 2.45 13.72 -7.14
CA ILE A 151 2.04 12.34 -6.86
C ILE A 151 0.67 12.10 -7.51
N PHE A 152 0.59 11.15 -8.42
CA PHE A 152 -0.66 10.67 -8.99
C PHE A 152 -1.09 9.39 -8.28
N LEU A 153 -2.32 9.37 -7.77
CA LEU A 153 -2.94 8.20 -7.15
C LEU A 153 -4.17 7.79 -7.94
N TYR A 154 -4.39 6.50 -8.11
CA TYR A 154 -5.56 5.96 -8.81
C TYR A 154 -6.15 4.75 -8.10
N ARG A 155 -7.47 4.78 -7.96
CA ARG A 155 -8.33 3.62 -7.67
C ARG A 155 -9.58 3.68 -8.55
N PRO A 156 -10.12 2.56 -9.05
CA PRO A 156 -11.43 2.56 -9.68
C PRO A 156 -12.49 3.06 -8.70
N LYS A 157 -13.46 3.83 -9.21
CA LYS A 157 -14.56 4.36 -8.38
C LYS A 157 -15.38 3.20 -7.79
N GLY A 158 -15.62 3.22 -6.47
CA GLY A 158 -16.35 2.15 -5.78
C GLY A 158 -15.62 0.80 -5.74
N ALA A 159 -14.30 0.79 -5.98
CA ALA A 159 -13.51 -0.43 -5.85
C ALA A 159 -13.56 -0.99 -4.42
N ALA A 160 -13.53 -2.32 -4.31
CA ALA A 160 -13.43 -2.98 -3.01
C ALA A 160 -12.15 -2.53 -2.27
N ILE A 161 -12.18 -2.60 -0.93
CA ILE A 161 -11.08 -2.16 -0.07
C ILE A 161 -9.74 -2.89 -0.34
N PHE A 162 -9.83 -4.12 -0.88
CA PHE A 162 -8.69 -4.94 -1.25
C PHE A 162 -8.23 -4.76 -2.70
N TYR A 163 -8.88 -3.89 -3.47
CA TYR A 163 -8.29 -3.43 -4.73
C TYR A 163 -7.09 -2.53 -4.40
N ASP A 164 -6.02 -2.60 -5.17
CA ASP A 164 -4.82 -1.81 -4.91
C ASP A 164 -4.93 -0.36 -5.38
N THR A 165 -4.19 0.52 -4.70
CA THR A 165 -3.93 1.87 -5.20
C THR A 165 -2.74 1.84 -6.14
N LYS A 166 -2.85 2.49 -7.29
CA LYS A 166 -1.70 2.77 -8.16
C LYS A 166 -1.16 4.15 -7.83
N ALA A 167 0.14 4.23 -7.56
CA ALA A 167 0.83 5.47 -7.22
C ALA A 167 1.98 5.71 -8.18
N TYR A 168 2.08 6.94 -8.68
CA TYR A 168 3.13 7.37 -9.59
C TYR A 168 3.64 8.73 -9.15
N ALA A 169 4.93 8.97 -9.31
CA ALA A 169 5.54 10.25 -8.98
C ALA A 169 6.35 10.77 -10.15
N GLY A 170 6.41 12.08 -10.26
CA GLY A 170 7.35 12.72 -11.18
C GLY A 170 7.67 14.13 -10.75
N LYS A 171 8.96 14.48 -10.87
CA LYS A 171 9.42 15.86 -10.70
C LYS A 171 8.88 16.70 -11.85
N ASP A 172 8.21 17.80 -11.51
CA ASP A 172 7.54 18.71 -12.44
C ASP A 172 6.55 17.99 -13.38
N ALA A 173 6.07 16.81 -12.98
CA ALA A 173 5.13 16.03 -13.78
C ALA A 173 3.75 16.66 -13.75
N HIS A 174 3.10 16.68 -14.91
CA HIS A 174 1.77 17.25 -15.05
C HIS A 174 0.78 16.17 -15.49
N PHE A 175 0.10 15.58 -14.52
CA PHE A 175 -0.96 14.62 -14.74
C PHE A 175 -2.28 15.35 -14.96
N GLU A 176 -2.87 15.15 -16.13
CA GLU A 176 -4.12 15.82 -16.50
C GLU A 176 -5.14 14.82 -17.02
N ARG A 177 -6.40 15.09 -16.72
CA ARG A 177 -7.51 14.32 -17.28
C ARG A 177 -7.92 14.89 -18.64
N VAL A 178 -7.71 14.11 -19.69
CA VAL A 178 -8.15 14.41 -21.06
C VAL A 178 -9.31 13.47 -21.40
N GLY A 179 -10.54 13.99 -21.34
CA GLY A 179 -11.76 13.18 -21.43
C GLY A 179 -11.86 12.17 -20.29
N ASN A 180 -11.83 10.88 -20.61
CA ASN A 180 -11.89 9.78 -19.64
C ASN A 180 -10.53 9.16 -19.31
N ARG A 181 -9.43 9.77 -19.75
CA ARG A 181 -8.08 9.24 -19.57
C ARG A 181 -7.19 10.22 -18.82
N TRP A 182 -6.28 9.67 -18.02
CA TRP A 182 -5.21 10.44 -17.41
C TRP A 182 -3.98 10.40 -18.30
N VAL A 183 -3.36 11.56 -18.52
CA VAL A 183 -2.18 11.74 -19.35
C VAL A 183 -1.12 12.49 -18.55
N GLU A 184 0.11 11.99 -18.56
CA GLU A 184 1.26 12.76 -18.09
C GLU A 184 1.78 13.58 -19.28
N ARG A 185 1.69 14.92 -19.20
CA ARG A 185 1.87 15.80 -20.36
C ARG A 185 3.28 15.81 -20.93
N ARG A 186 4.31 15.65 -20.10
CA ARG A 186 5.71 15.70 -20.56
C ARG A 186 6.07 14.48 -21.41
N SER A 187 5.72 13.30 -20.93
CA SER A 187 5.96 12.02 -21.61
C SER A 187 4.92 11.74 -22.69
N GLY A 188 3.70 12.28 -22.55
CA GLY A 188 2.55 11.90 -23.35
C GLY A 188 1.99 10.51 -22.98
N CYS A 189 2.50 9.87 -21.93
CA CYS A 189 2.00 8.57 -21.51
C CYS A 189 0.57 8.69 -20.99
N THR A 190 -0.24 7.70 -21.32
CA THR A 190 -1.63 7.61 -20.89
C THR A 190 -1.78 6.49 -19.87
N PHE A 191 -2.52 6.74 -18.81
CA PHE A 191 -2.84 5.74 -17.80
C PHE A 191 -3.85 4.73 -18.35
N ASP A 192 -3.51 3.45 -18.29
CA ASP A 192 -4.40 2.32 -18.54
C ASP A 192 -4.94 1.78 -17.20
N PRO A 193 -6.23 1.98 -16.89
CA PRO A 193 -6.85 1.42 -15.68
C PRO A 193 -6.81 -0.10 -15.59
N ALA A 194 -6.79 -0.81 -16.73
CA ALA A 194 -6.83 -2.27 -16.74
C ALA A 194 -5.46 -2.89 -16.46
N GLY A 195 -4.41 -2.35 -17.08
CA GLY A 195 -3.01 -2.70 -16.81
C GLY A 195 -2.44 -2.05 -15.56
N GLY A 196 -3.08 -0.98 -15.06
CA GLY A 196 -2.69 -0.30 -13.83
C GLY A 196 -1.45 0.59 -13.96
N GLY A 197 -1.16 1.13 -15.14
CA GLY A 197 0.04 1.94 -15.35
C GLY A 197 0.01 2.85 -16.58
N PHE A 198 1.02 3.72 -16.67
CA PHE A 198 1.20 4.67 -17.77
C PHE A 198 1.94 4.03 -18.95
N THR A 199 1.43 4.21 -20.17
CA THR A 199 1.98 3.59 -21.39
C THR A 199 1.87 4.52 -22.60
N GLY A 200 2.58 4.18 -23.70
CA GLY A 200 2.36 4.77 -25.02
C GLY A 200 2.88 6.20 -25.25
N GLY A 201 3.70 6.74 -24.35
CA GLY A 201 4.29 8.07 -24.50
C GLY A 201 5.43 8.14 -25.50
N LYS A 202 5.86 9.38 -25.79
CA LYS A 202 7.02 9.71 -26.64
C LYS A 202 8.33 9.83 -25.85
N ALA A 203 8.24 9.84 -24.52
CA ALA A 203 9.37 9.81 -23.59
C ALA A 203 9.08 8.75 -22.50
N PRO A 204 10.06 8.41 -21.64
CA PRO A 204 9.84 7.49 -20.53
C PRO A 204 8.63 7.91 -19.69
N CYS A 205 7.78 6.92 -19.39
CA CYS A 205 6.60 7.13 -18.56
C CYS A 205 7.00 7.42 -17.10
N PRO A 206 6.11 8.05 -16.31
CA PRO A 206 6.36 8.27 -14.89
C PRO A 206 6.59 6.94 -14.16
N GLU A 207 7.50 6.96 -13.19
CA GLU A 207 7.86 5.79 -12.40
C GLU A 207 6.83 5.54 -11.29
N PRO A 208 6.55 4.27 -10.96
CA PRO A 208 5.78 3.91 -9.78
C PRO A 208 6.35 4.53 -8.50
N HIS A 209 5.48 5.00 -7.62
CA HIS A 209 5.85 5.56 -6.32
C HIS A 209 5.55 4.55 -5.20
N THR A 210 6.43 4.49 -4.20
CA THR A 210 6.25 3.60 -3.04
C THR A 210 5.15 4.11 -2.12
N GLY A 211 4.58 3.21 -1.34
CA GLY A 211 3.44 3.44 -0.48
C GLY A 211 2.50 2.25 -0.53
N PHE A 212 1.55 2.24 0.39
CA PHE A 212 0.64 1.13 0.52
C PHE A 212 -0.70 1.55 1.13
N ASP A 213 -1.72 0.77 0.80
CA ASP A 213 -3.05 0.93 1.38
C ASP A 213 -3.02 0.49 2.85
N THR A 214 -3.72 1.17 3.74
CA THR A 214 -3.89 0.71 5.13
C THR A 214 -5.10 1.38 5.76
N PHE A 215 -5.29 1.18 7.06
CA PHE A 215 -6.26 1.92 7.84
C PHE A 215 -5.62 3.06 8.59
N TRP A 216 -6.35 4.16 8.74
CA TRP A 216 -5.88 5.36 9.42
C TRP A 216 -5.29 5.09 10.79
N TYR A 217 -5.93 4.27 11.62
CA TYR A 217 -5.43 3.97 12.96
C TYR A 217 -4.07 3.27 12.98
N ILE A 218 -3.79 2.39 12.02
CA ILE A 218 -2.51 1.66 11.95
C ILE A 218 -1.38 2.64 11.62
N TRP A 219 -1.64 3.49 10.62
CA TRP A 219 -0.67 4.47 10.16
C TRP A 219 -0.46 5.59 11.17
N SER A 220 -1.51 6.29 11.59
CA SER A 220 -1.44 7.46 12.48
C SER A 220 -0.90 7.16 13.87
N LEU A 221 -1.13 5.96 14.41
CA LEU A 221 -0.50 5.53 15.68
C LEU A 221 1.01 5.36 15.53
N THR A 222 1.48 4.99 14.34
CA THR A 222 2.90 4.77 14.04
C THR A 222 3.59 6.06 13.58
N HIS A 223 2.87 6.93 12.89
CA HIS A 223 3.35 8.16 12.28
C HIS A 223 2.45 9.35 12.68
N PRO A 224 2.54 9.84 13.93
CA PRO A 224 1.66 10.90 14.43
C PRO A 224 1.90 12.26 13.74
N ASP A 225 3.04 12.43 13.08
CA ASP A 225 3.44 13.59 12.27
C ASP A 225 2.87 13.57 10.85
N THR A 226 1.91 12.67 10.55
CA THR A 226 1.36 12.51 9.20
C THR A 226 0.67 13.77 8.67
N GLU A 227 0.98 14.11 7.43
CA GLU A 227 0.28 15.09 6.61
C GLU A 227 -0.84 14.43 5.81
N LEU A 228 -2.04 14.96 5.94
CA LEU A 228 -3.19 14.50 5.16
C LEU A 228 -3.32 15.32 3.89
N LEU A 229 -3.34 14.65 2.74
CA LEU A 229 -3.71 15.26 1.47
C LEU A 229 -5.19 14.98 1.19
N ARG A 230 -5.90 15.98 0.65
CA ARG A 230 -7.34 15.91 0.36
C ARG A 230 -7.68 16.66 -0.92
#